data_AF-A0AAN8UYK5-F1
#
_entry.id   AF-A0AAN8UYK5-F1
#
_cell.length_a   1.000
_cell.length_b   1.000
_cell.length_c   1.000
_cell.angle_alpha   90.00
_cell.angle_beta   90.00
_cell.angle_gamma   90.00
#
_symmetry.space_group_name_H-M   'P 1'
#
loop_
_entity.id
_entity.type
_entity.pdbx_description
1 polymer ?
#
loop_
_entity_poly.entity_id
_entity_poly.type
_entity_poly.pdbx_seq_one_letter_code
_entity_poly.pdbx_strand_id
1 'polypeptide(L)'
;MIANYEQSSYPDEALYLFANMLKEGGSRRFEVKPDAVTVISTISACAKICASRPGKVIHRYTIATGLHQDARVGSALIDVYAKCGDMELGRQVFEEMKESSRTVISWSSMIGAEGLHGEGRRALQLLMDMQKEGIKSNEIT
;
A
#
# COMPACT_ATOMS: atom_id res chain seq x y z
N MET A 1 20.59 -25.96 -8.10
CA MET A 1 19.19 -26.11 -8.56
C MET A 1 18.33 -25.28 -7.61
N ILE A 2 18.33 -23.95 -7.80
CA ILE A 2 17.64 -22.97 -6.95
C ILE A 2 16.77 -22.15 -7.89
N ALA A 3 15.58 -22.66 -8.19
CA ALA A 3 14.57 -21.96 -8.94
C ALA A 3 13.23 -22.51 -8.46
N ASN A 4 12.75 -22.02 -7.31
CA ASN A 4 11.32 -22.02 -6.97
C ASN A 4 10.92 -21.30 -5.66
N TYR A 5 11.80 -20.53 -5.00
CA TYR A 5 11.44 -19.85 -3.76
C TYR A 5 10.76 -18.48 -3.94
N GLU A 6 10.34 -18.11 -5.15
CA GLU A 6 9.55 -16.89 -5.39
C GLU A 6 8.03 -17.12 -5.42
N GLN A 7 7.56 -18.39 -5.42
CA GLN A 7 6.12 -18.71 -5.50
C GLN A 7 5.42 -19.02 -4.17
N SER A 8 6.12 -19.21 -3.04
CA SER A 8 5.48 -19.62 -1.77
C SER A 8 5.33 -18.50 -0.74
N SER A 9 4.72 -17.39 -1.11
CA SER A 9 4.21 -16.43 -0.12
C SER A 9 2.69 -16.57 -0.12
N TYR A 10 2.18 -17.44 0.75
CA TYR A 10 0.77 -17.81 0.84
C TYR A 10 -0.12 -16.58 1.07
N PRO A 11 -0.81 -16.09 0.02
CA PRO A 11 -1.72 -14.94 0.16
C PRO A 11 -2.84 -15.27 1.13
N ASP A 12 -3.30 -16.53 1.08
CA ASP A 12 -4.36 -17.06 1.93
C ASP A 12 -3.94 -17.11 3.40
N GLU A 13 -2.68 -17.43 3.70
CA GLU A 13 -2.19 -17.48 5.08
C GLU A 13 -2.04 -16.09 5.68
N ALA A 14 -1.49 -15.13 4.92
CA ALA A 14 -1.41 -13.73 5.36
C ALA A 14 -2.80 -13.14 5.62
N LEU A 15 -3.76 -13.40 4.72
CA LEU A 15 -5.14 -12.97 4.88
C LEU A 15 -5.85 -13.68 6.04
N TYR A 16 -5.58 -14.97 6.24
CA TYR A 16 -6.11 -15.75 7.35
C TYR A 16 -5.60 -15.21 8.69
N LEU A 17 -4.30 -14.95 8.82
CA LEU A 17 -3.69 -14.37 10.02
C LEU A 17 -4.24 -12.97 10.29
N PHE A 18 -4.34 -12.11 9.27
CA PHE A 18 -4.95 -10.79 9.41
C PHE A 18 -6.40 -10.90 9.89
N ALA A 19 -7.20 -11.77 9.28
CA ALA A 19 -8.60 -11.99 9.67
C ALA A 19 -8.73 -12.55 11.10
N ASN A 20 -7.82 -13.42 11.54
CA ASN A 20 -7.80 -13.94 12.90
C ASN A 20 -7.44 -12.85 13.92
N MET A 21 -6.45 -12.00 13.63
CA MET A 21 -6.10 -10.87 14.50
C MET A 21 -7.29 -9.91 14.67
N LEU A 22 -8.06 -9.65 13.61
CA LEU A 22 -9.28 -8.83 13.69
C LEU A 22 -10.38 -9.46 14.56
N LYS A 23 -10.53 -10.80 14.55
CA LYS A 23 -11.53 -11.51 15.36
C LYS A 23 -11.13 -11.63 16.83
N GLU A 24 -9.85 -11.84 17.11
CA GLU A 24 -9.33 -12.05 18.47
C GLU A 24 -9.12 -10.75 19.25
N GLY A 25 -9.08 -9.59 18.57
CA GLY A 25 -8.93 -8.27 19.19
C GLY A 25 -10.01 -7.90 20.23
N GLY A 26 -11.12 -8.63 20.30
CA GLY A 26 -12.18 -8.36 21.29
C GLY A 26 -12.11 -9.16 22.60
N SER A 27 -11.31 -10.23 22.69
CA SER A 27 -11.58 -11.32 23.68
C SER A 27 -10.38 -11.79 24.51
N ARG A 28 -9.18 -11.22 24.38
CA ARG A 28 -8.00 -11.64 25.17
C ARG A 28 -7.37 -10.49 25.95
N ARG A 29 -6.74 -10.86 27.09
CA ARG A 29 -6.03 -9.97 28.02
C ARG A 29 -4.80 -9.29 27.42
N PHE A 30 -4.35 -9.75 26.25
CA PHE A 30 -3.29 -9.14 25.42
C PHE A 30 -3.86 -9.02 24.00
N GLU A 31 -4.26 -7.81 23.62
CA GLU A 31 -4.89 -7.54 22.33
C GLU A 31 -3.83 -7.49 21.22
N VAL A 32 -3.89 -8.41 20.26
CA VAL A 32 -2.99 -8.41 19.09
C VAL A 32 -3.73 -7.84 17.89
N LYS A 33 -3.56 -6.53 17.66
CA LYS A 33 -4.09 -5.84 16.48
C LYS A 33 -3.05 -5.84 15.35
N PRO A 34 -3.47 -5.92 14.07
CA PRO A 34 -2.57 -5.70 12.96
C PRO A 34 -1.91 -4.31 13.03
N ASP A 35 -0.58 -4.28 12.96
CA ASP A 35 0.24 -3.08 12.91
C ASP A 35 0.70 -2.78 11.46
N ALA A 36 1.51 -1.73 11.27
CA ALA A 36 1.99 -1.33 9.95
C ALA A 36 2.76 -2.45 9.22
N VAL A 37 3.58 -3.23 9.93
CA VAL A 37 4.36 -4.33 9.34
C VAL A 37 3.42 -5.45 8.87
N THR A 38 2.45 -5.82 9.71
CA THR A 38 1.42 -6.82 9.41
C THR A 38 0.57 -6.39 8.21
N VAL A 39 0.18 -5.12 8.14
CA VAL A 39 -0.57 -4.56 7.03
C VAL A 39 0.22 -4.63 5.73
N ILE A 40 1.48 -4.19 5.72
CA ILE A 40 2.34 -4.20 4.52
C ILE A 40 2.57 -5.64 4.01
N SER A 41 2.84 -6.59 4.91
CA SER A 41 3.04 -7.99 4.52
C SER A 41 1.77 -8.58 3.90
N THR A 42 0.60 -8.28 4.48
CA THR A 42 -0.71 -8.72 3.96
C THR A 42 -1.00 -8.09 2.59
N ILE A 43 -0.71 -6.81 2.41
CA ILE A 43 -0.86 -6.10 1.12
C ILE A 43 0.04 -6.71 0.04
N SER A 44 1.30 -7.01 0.38
CA SER A 44 2.25 -7.65 -0.54
C SER A 44 1.75 -9.01 -1.02
N ALA A 45 1.13 -9.78 -0.12
CA ALA A 45 0.47 -11.04 -0.47
C ALA A 45 -0.72 -10.82 -1.43
N CYS A 46 -1.54 -9.79 -1.20
CA CYS A 46 -2.66 -9.43 -2.08
C CYS A 46 -2.21 -9.00 -3.49
N ALA A 47 -1.09 -8.29 -3.58
CA ALA A 47 -0.54 -7.82 -4.85
C ALA A 47 -0.11 -8.97 -5.77
N LYS A 48 0.28 -10.12 -5.21
CA LYS A 48 0.68 -11.30 -6.00
C LYS A 48 -0.47 -11.98 -6.74
N ILE A 49 -1.69 -11.85 -6.22
CA ILE A 49 -2.89 -12.50 -6.76
C ILE A 49 -3.91 -11.50 -7.33
N CYS A 50 -3.53 -10.23 -7.45
CA CYS A 50 -4.39 -9.12 -7.86
C CYS A 50 -5.75 -9.10 -7.13
N ALA A 51 -5.77 -9.43 -5.84
CA ALA A 51 -7.00 -9.57 -5.09
C ALA A 51 -7.53 -8.20 -4.59
N SER A 52 -8.38 -7.57 -5.40
CA SER A 52 -8.96 -6.25 -5.10
C SER A 52 -9.86 -6.23 -3.86
N ARG A 53 -10.62 -7.30 -3.58
CA ARG A 53 -11.51 -7.38 -2.40
C ARG A 53 -10.73 -7.33 -1.08
N PRO A 54 -9.71 -8.17 -0.84
CA PRO A 54 -8.86 -8.06 0.35
C PRO A 54 -8.17 -6.71 0.50
N GLY A 55 -7.66 -6.14 -0.59
CA GLY A 55 -7.05 -4.80 -0.59
C GLY A 55 -7.99 -3.73 -0.02
N LYS A 56 -9.28 -3.75 -0.41
CA LYS A 56 -10.31 -2.81 0.11
C LYS A 56 -10.61 -3.01 1.60
N VAL A 57 -10.58 -4.26 2.08
CA VAL A 57 -10.78 -4.55 3.52
C VAL A 57 -9.60 -4.01 4.33
N ILE A 58 -8.37 -4.26 3.86
CA ILE A 58 -7.15 -3.76 4.52
C ILE A 58 -7.14 -2.24 4.49
N HIS A 59 -7.47 -1.62 3.35
CA HIS A 59 -7.54 -0.16 3.21
C HIS A 59 -8.55 0.46 4.20
N ARG A 60 -9.76 -0.13 4.34
CA ARG A 60 -10.72 0.36 5.34
C ARG A 60 -10.17 0.25 6.77
N TYR A 61 -9.45 -0.83 7.08
CA TYR A 61 -8.81 -0.99 8.39
C TYR A 61 -7.72 0.06 8.63
N THR A 62 -6.90 0.38 7.64
CA THR A 62 -5.85 1.41 7.79
C THR A 62 -6.43 2.81 7.96
N ILE A 63 -7.58 3.10 7.34
CA ILE A 63 -8.35 4.33 7.62
C ILE A 63 -8.81 4.36 9.07
N ALA A 64 -9.50 3.30 9.52
CA ALA A 64 -10.07 3.22 10.87
C ALA A 64 -9.01 3.29 11.99
N THR A 65 -7.79 2.86 11.73
CA THR A 65 -6.68 2.84 12.70
C THR A 65 -5.68 4.00 12.52
N GLY A 66 -5.84 4.83 11.50
CA GLY A 66 -4.89 5.89 11.16
C GLY A 66 -3.60 5.40 10.49
N LEU A 67 -3.41 4.08 10.30
CA LEU A 67 -2.21 3.51 9.68
C LEU A 67 -2.01 3.93 8.22
N HIS A 68 -3.06 4.38 7.52
CA HIS A 68 -2.96 4.92 6.16
C HIS A 68 -2.05 6.16 6.08
N GLN A 69 -1.81 6.84 7.20
CA GLN A 69 -0.89 7.97 7.30
C GLN A 69 0.58 7.55 7.42
N ASP A 70 0.90 6.27 7.66
CA ASP A 70 2.29 5.80 7.55
C ASP A 70 2.64 5.71 6.07
N ALA A 71 3.68 6.44 5.66
CA ALA A 71 4.07 6.52 4.25
C ALA A 71 4.35 5.17 3.62
N ARG A 72 4.85 4.19 4.38
CA ARG A 72 5.13 2.83 3.88
C ARG A 72 3.83 2.07 3.63
N VAL A 73 2.84 2.24 4.53
CA VAL A 73 1.50 1.64 4.37
C VAL A 73 0.78 2.26 3.18
N GLY A 74 0.76 3.59 3.08
CA GLY A 74 0.17 4.31 1.94
C GLY A 74 0.81 3.91 0.61
N SER A 75 2.14 3.85 0.55
CA SER A 75 2.88 3.41 -0.64
C SER A 75 2.55 1.97 -1.05
N ALA A 76 2.45 1.05 -0.07
CA ALA A 76 2.05 -0.33 -0.34
C ALA A 76 0.61 -0.43 -0.87
N LEU A 77 -0.31 0.37 -0.33
CA LEU A 77 -1.69 0.45 -0.81
C LEU A 77 -1.76 0.98 -2.26
N ILE A 78 -0.99 2.02 -2.60
CA ILE A 78 -0.88 2.53 -3.97
C ILE A 78 -0.39 1.44 -4.92
N ASP A 79 0.70 0.74 -4.55
CA ASP A 79 1.30 -0.31 -5.36
C ASP A 79 0.34 -1.49 -5.62
N VAL A 80 -0.38 -1.96 -4.59
CA VAL A 80 -1.35 -3.05 -4.79
C VAL A 80 -2.51 -2.63 -5.67
N TYR A 81 -3.04 -1.41 -5.52
CA TYR A 81 -4.13 -0.93 -6.37
C TYR A 81 -3.69 -0.73 -7.81
N ALA A 82 -2.48 -0.18 -8.03
CA ALA A 82 -1.88 -0.06 -9.35
C ALA A 82 -1.72 -1.44 -10.02
N LYS A 83 -1.16 -2.43 -9.32
CA LYS A 83 -1.00 -3.81 -9.84
C LYS A 83 -2.32 -4.52 -10.10
N CYS A 84 -3.36 -4.24 -9.30
CA CYS A 84 -4.69 -4.81 -9.48
C CYS A 84 -5.52 -4.12 -10.58
N GLY A 85 -5.01 -3.06 -11.23
CA GLY A 85 -5.76 -2.32 -12.24
C GLY A 85 -6.72 -1.26 -11.67
N ASP A 86 -6.78 -1.07 -10.36
CA ASP A 86 -7.72 -0.16 -9.68
C ASP A 86 -7.03 1.17 -9.32
N MET A 87 -6.40 1.81 -10.31
CA MET A 87 -5.53 2.98 -10.11
C MET A 87 -6.27 4.17 -9.48
N GLU A 88 -7.58 4.26 -9.64
CA GLU A 88 -8.40 5.29 -9.02
C GLU A 88 -8.39 5.18 -7.48
N LEU A 89 -8.43 3.96 -6.95
CA LEU A 89 -8.23 3.76 -5.51
C LEU A 89 -6.79 4.05 -5.08
N GLY A 90 -5.81 3.82 -5.96
CA GLY A 90 -4.43 4.24 -5.73
C GLY A 90 -4.30 5.76 -5.53
N ARG A 91 -4.94 6.55 -6.41
CA ARG A 91 -5.04 8.02 -6.28
C ARG A 91 -5.72 8.43 -4.98
N GLN A 92 -6.85 7.80 -4.68
CA GLN A 92 -7.61 8.08 -3.46
C GLN A 92 -6.75 7.87 -2.20
N VAL A 93 -5.97 6.77 -2.12
CA VAL A 93 -5.05 6.54 -1.00
C VAL A 93 -4.06 7.70 -0.84
N PHE A 94 -3.46 8.13 -1.95
CA PHE A 94 -2.48 9.22 -1.93
C PHE A 94 -3.11 10.55 -1.48
N GLU A 95 -4.33 10.83 -1.93
CA GLU A 95 -5.11 12.02 -1.53
C GLU A 95 -5.53 11.99 -0.06
N GLU A 96 -5.87 10.82 0.48
CA GLU A 96 -6.24 10.63 1.90
C GLU A 96 -5.04 10.75 2.86
N MET A 97 -3.81 10.57 2.38
CA MET A 97 -2.61 10.85 3.16
C MET A 97 -2.47 12.36 3.42
N LYS A 98 -2.17 12.73 4.67
CA LYS A 98 -1.83 14.11 5.04
C LYS A 98 -0.58 14.55 4.29
N GLU A 99 -0.56 15.79 3.84
CA GLU A 99 0.61 16.39 3.16
C GLU A 99 1.90 16.18 3.97
N SER A 100 1.87 16.41 5.29
CA SER A 100 3.03 16.20 6.17
C SER A 100 3.53 14.75 6.29
N SER A 101 2.72 13.78 5.85
CA SER A 101 3.06 12.35 5.88
C SER A 101 3.53 11.81 4.53
N ARG A 102 3.33 12.58 3.45
CA ARG A 102 3.81 12.20 2.11
C ARG A 102 5.33 12.36 2.08
N THR A 103 6.01 11.24 1.85
CA THR A 103 7.48 11.19 1.76
C THR A 103 7.90 10.87 0.33
N VAL A 104 9.20 10.90 0.08
CA VAL A 104 9.79 10.45 -1.20
C VAL A 104 9.22 9.10 -1.63
N ILE A 105 9.01 8.17 -0.69
CA ILE A 105 8.50 6.82 -0.97
C ILE A 105 7.09 6.87 -1.57
N SER A 106 6.16 7.60 -0.94
CA SER A 106 4.77 7.68 -1.42
C SER A 106 4.66 8.43 -2.74
N TRP A 107 5.45 9.48 -2.92
CA TRP A 107 5.52 10.21 -4.19
C TRP A 107 6.07 9.34 -5.32
N SER A 108 7.20 8.66 -5.12
CA SER A 108 7.77 7.75 -6.12
C SER A 108 6.83 6.59 -6.44
N SER A 109 6.15 6.01 -5.44
CA SER A 109 5.14 4.97 -5.68
C SER A 109 3.98 5.48 -6.55
N MET A 110 3.48 6.69 -6.29
CA MET A 110 2.38 7.28 -7.06
C MET A 110 2.80 7.63 -8.49
N ILE A 111 3.99 8.22 -8.67
CA ILE A 111 4.55 8.57 -9.99
C ILE A 111 4.78 7.30 -10.82
N GLY A 112 5.40 6.28 -10.22
CA GLY A 112 5.62 4.99 -10.88
C GLY A 112 4.31 4.31 -11.25
N ALA A 113 3.30 4.37 -10.38
CA ALA A 113 1.98 3.83 -10.65
C ALA A 113 1.28 4.52 -11.84
N GLU A 114 1.28 5.85 -11.91
CA GLU A 114 0.73 6.56 -13.10
C GLU A 114 1.51 6.18 -14.38
N GLY A 115 2.84 6.05 -14.30
CA GLY A 115 3.67 5.60 -15.42
C GLY A 115 3.30 4.20 -15.92
N LEU A 116 3.11 3.24 -15.01
CA LEU A 116 2.68 1.87 -15.34
C LEU A 116 1.32 1.82 -16.02
N HIS A 117 0.45 2.78 -15.73
CA HIS A 117 -0.89 2.90 -16.32
C HIS A 117 -0.92 3.77 -17.58
N GLY A 118 0.23 4.23 -18.07
CA GLY A 118 0.33 5.04 -19.28
C GLY A 118 -0.03 6.53 -19.10
N GLU A 119 -0.24 6.97 -17.86
CA GLU A 119 -0.66 8.33 -17.50
C GLU A 119 0.54 9.26 -17.31
N GLY A 120 1.44 9.30 -18.31
CA GLY A 120 2.70 10.03 -18.21
C GLY A 120 2.57 11.53 -17.90
N ARG A 121 1.49 12.19 -18.36
CA ARG A 121 1.24 13.60 -17.99
C ARG A 121 0.98 13.78 -16.50
N ARG A 122 0.23 12.86 -15.88
CA ARG A 122 -0.04 12.88 -14.45
C ARG A 122 1.22 12.58 -13.65
N ALA A 123 2.01 11.60 -14.10
CA ALA A 123 3.31 11.29 -13.50
C ALA A 123 4.24 12.52 -13.47
N LEU A 124 4.33 13.27 -14.58
CA LEU A 124 5.11 14.52 -14.64
C LEU A 124 4.55 15.62 -13.73
N GLN A 125 3.22 15.77 -13.68
CA GLN A 125 2.58 16.74 -12.80
C GLN A 125 2.88 16.44 -11.33
N LEU A 126 2.77 15.17 -10.92
CA LEU A 126 3.11 14.73 -9.57
C LEU A 126 4.59 14.97 -9.25
N LEU A 127 5.50 14.73 -10.18
CA LEU A 127 6.92 15.05 -10.00
C LEU A 127 7.16 16.55 -9.78
N MET A 128 6.46 17.41 -10.52
CA MET A 128 6.55 18.86 -10.33
C MET A 128 6.00 19.28 -8.97
N ASP A 129 4.89 18.69 -8.52
CA ASP A 129 4.27 19.02 -7.23
C ASP A 129 5.13 18.53 -6.06
N MET A 130 5.72 17.33 -6.16
CA MET A 130 6.74 16.83 -5.23
C MET A 130 7.91 17.81 -5.08
N GLN A 131 8.40 18.37 -6.19
CA GLN A 131 9.50 19.35 -6.17
C GLN A 131 9.08 20.68 -5.53
N LYS A 132 7.85 21.14 -5.75
CA LYS A 132 7.31 22.36 -5.11
C LYS A 132 7.19 22.22 -3.60
N GLU A 133 6.88 21.02 -3.11
CA GLU A 133 6.87 20.70 -1.67
C GLU A 133 8.28 20.58 -1.07
N GLY A 134 9.33 20.79 -1.87
CA GLY A 134 10.72 20.73 -1.42
C GLY A 134 11.23 19.30 -1.20
N ILE A 135 10.48 18.29 -1.65
CA ILE A 135 10.85 16.88 -1.53
C ILE A 135 11.72 16.53 -2.74
N LYS A 136 13.01 16.25 -2.52
CA LYS A 136 13.90 15.78 -3.59
C LYS A 136 13.53 14.35 -3.99
N SER A 137 13.26 14.13 -5.28
CA SER A 137 13.10 12.80 -5.85
C SER A 137 14.43 12.03 -5.76
N ASN A 138 14.36 10.74 -5.48
CA ASN A 138 15.52 9.86 -5.60
C ASN A 138 15.85 9.67 -7.09
N GLU A 139 17.11 9.39 -7.42
CA GLU A 139 17.64 9.27 -8.80
C GLU A 139 16.97 8.20 -9.68
N ILE A 140 16.03 7.41 -9.13
CA ILE A 140 15.31 6.32 -9.78
C ILE A 140 13.83 6.68 -10.05
N THR A 141 13.45 7.96 -9.95
CA THR A 141 12.07 8.42 -10.23
C THR A 141 11.95 9.00 -11.62
#